data_AF-A0A815S212-F1
#
_entry.id   AF-A0A815S212-F1
#
_cell.length_a   1.000
_cell.length_b   1.000
_cell.length_c   1.000
_cell.angle_alpha   90.00
_cell.angle_beta   90.00
_cell.angle_gamma   90.00
#
_symmetry.space_group_name_H-M   'P 1'
#
loop_
_entity.id
_entity.type
_entity.pdbx_description
1 polymer ?
#
loop_
_entity_poly.entity_id
_entity_poly.type
_entity_poly.pdbx_seq_one_letter_code
_entity_poly.pdbx_strand_id
1 'polypeptide(L)'
;MAENYLVIWVDGNIDMANQDCQNTMEQLRAVVNQVNPCKTAEQCIQQLTENQEEISFVISSGALGQHLVPDIHDMAKLNAIFIFCGNKQRHQVWAQNWPKIKGVHTSIKHICDKLATTIKQCNQDHMS
;
A
#
# COMPACT_ATOMS: atom_id res chain seq x y z
N MET A 1 1.87 -23.09 1.85
CA MET A 1 0.50 -22.55 1.91
C MET A 1 0.50 -21.28 1.07
N ALA A 2 -0.56 -20.97 0.33
CA ALA A 2 -0.61 -19.68 -0.37
C ALA A 2 -0.79 -18.60 0.71
N GLU A 3 0.21 -17.75 0.92
CA GLU A 3 0.06 -16.61 1.82
C GLU A 3 -0.98 -15.65 1.24
N ASN A 4 -1.94 -15.25 2.07
CA ASN A 4 -2.90 -14.22 1.72
C ASN A 4 -2.28 -12.84 1.98
N TYR A 5 -2.08 -12.08 0.91
CA TYR A 5 -1.63 -10.70 0.97
C TYR A 5 -2.78 -9.75 0.74
N LEU A 6 -2.94 -8.83 1.68
CA LEU A 6 -3.86 -7.72 1.58
C LEU A 6 -3.13 -6.47 1.11
N VAL A 7 -3.63 -5.83 0.06
CA VAL A 7 -3.28 -4.46 -0.26
C VAL A 7 -4.42 -3.53 0.15
N ILE A 8 -4.13 -2.54 0.97
CA ILE A 8 -5.06 -1.46 1.28
C ILE A 8 -4.66 -0.24 0.44
N TRP A 9 -5.51 0.14 -0.50
CA TRP A 9 -5.29 1.32 -1.34
C TRP A 9 -6.03 2.53 -0.76
N VAL A 10 -5.29 3.50 -0.26
CA VAL A 10 -5.80 4.65 0.48
C VAL A 10 -5.66 5.94 -0.31
N ASP A 11 -6.76 6.45 -0.85
CA ASP A 11 -6.81 7.76 -1.51
C ASP A 11 -8.21 8.37 -1.37
N GLY A 12 -8.28 9.63 -0.94
CA GLY A 12 -9.54 10.35 -0.72
C GLY A 12 -10.36 10.57 -2.00
N ASN A 13 -9.71 10.49 -3.16
CA ASN A 13 -10.32 10.68 -4.47
C ASN A 13 -10.71 9.36 -5.15
N ILE A 14 -10.61 8.22 -4.45
CA ILE A 14 -11.03 6.93 -5.03
C ILE A 14 -12.49 7.01 -5.47
N ASP A 15 -12.72 6.70 -6.74
CA ASP A 15 -14.04 6.54 -7.32
C ASP A 15 -14.04 5.28 -8.20
N MET A 16 -14.78 4.25 -7.78
CA MET A 16 -14.83 2.98 -8.52
C MET A 16 -15.61 3.08 -9.84
N ALA A 17 -16.30 4.19 -10.10
CA ALA A 17 -16.88 4.49 -11.43
C ALA A 17 -15.85 5.11 -12.40
N ASN A 18 -14.72 5.61 -11.88
CA ASN A 18 -13.66 6.21 -12.69
C ASN A 18 -12.74 5.14 -13.31
N GLN A 19 -12.47 5.27 -14.61
CA GLN A 19 -11.67 4.30 -15.37
C GLN A 19 -10.23 4.16 -14.84
N ASP A 20 -9.59 5.25 -14.40
CA ASP A 20 -8.22 5.18 -13.88
C ASP A 20 -8.16 4.43 -12.54
N CYS A 21 -9.20 4.57 -11.72
CA CYS A 21 -9.34 3.80 -10.49
C CYS A 21 -9.60 2.31 -10.78
N GLN A 22 -10.44 2.00 -11.77
CA GLN A 22 -10.66 0.61 -12.22
C GLN A 22 -9.38 -0.03 -12.74
N ASN A 23 -8.65 0.68 -13.62
CA ASN A 23 -7.37 0.22 -14.16
C ASN A 23 -6.31 0.02 -13.06
N THR A 24 -6.33 0.86 -12.03
CA THR A 24 -5.45 0.72 -10.85
C THR A 24 -5.81 -0.54 -10.05
N MET A 25 -7.10 -0.76 -9.78
CA MET A 25 -7.58 -1.96 -9.09
C MET A 25 -7.25 -3.25 -9.83
N GLU A 26 -7.42 -3.27 -11.16
CA GLU A 26 -7.08 -4.44 -12.00
C GLU A 26 -5.59 -4.77 -11.91
N GLN A 27 -4.72 -3.76 -12.03
CA GLN A 27 -3.28 -3.96 -11.93
C GLN A 27 -2.83 -4.44 -10.55
N LEU A 28 -3.47 -3.99 -9.47
CA LEU A 28 -3.17 -4.46 -8.12
C LEU A 28 -3.64 -5.90 -7.91
N ARG A 29 -4.84 -6.25 -8.38
CA ARG A 29 -5.39 -7.62 -8.31
C ARG A 29 -4.63 -8.63 -9.15
N ALA A 30 -3.89 -8.18 -10.16
CA ALA A 30 -2.96 -9.04 -10.90
C ALA A 30 -1.73 -9.45 -10.07
N VAL A 31 -1.45 -8.77 -8.95
CA VAL A 31 -0.30 -9.03 -8.07
C VAL A 31 -0.69 -9.70 -6.76
N VAL A 32 -1.84 -9.33 -6.17
CA VAL A 32 -2.31 -9.83 -4.87
C VAL A 32 -3.74 -10.36 -4.91
N ASN A 33 -4.06 -11.26 -3.98
CA ASN A 33 -5.37 -11.88 -3.88
C ASN A 33 -6.46 -10.89 -3.45
N GLN A 34 -6.11 -9.93 -2.58
CA GLN A 34 -7.07 -9.02 -1.99
C GLN A 34 -6.59 -7.57 -2.08
N VAL A 35 -7.49 -6.70 -2.56
CA VAL A 35 -7.27 -5.26 -2.63
C VAL A 35 -8.49 -4.56 -2.06
N ASN A 36 -8.30 -3.82 -0.97
CA ASN A 36 -9.36 -3.06 -0.31
C ASN A 36 -9.13 -1.55 -0.50
N PRO A 37 -10.04 -0.83 -1.17
CA PRO A 37 -9.97 0.63 -1.23
C PRO A 37 -10.39 1.28 0.08
N CYS A 38 -9.74 2.38 0.45
CA CYS A 38 -10.05 3.24 1.60
C CYS A 38 -10.00 4.70 1.16
N LYS A 39 -10.98 5.50 1.57
CA LYS A 39 -10.98 6.94 1.31
C LYS A 39 -10.34 7.74 2.44
N THR A 40 -10.25 7.16 3.64
CA THR A 40 -9.77 7.87 4.83
C THR A 40 -8.71 7.05 5.59
N ALA A 41 -7.99 7.74 6.47
CA ALA A 41 -6.99 7.11 7.32
C ALA A 41 -7.65 6.15 8.33
N GLU A 42 -8.80 6.53 8.88
CA GLU A 42 -9.56 5.74 9.84
C GLU A 42 -10.01 4.40 9.24
N GLN A 43 -10.49 4.40 7.99
CA GLN A 43 -10.86 3.18 7.27
C GLN A 43 -9.66 2.25 7.09
N CYS A 44 -8.49 2.80 6.77
CA CYS A 44 -7.26 2.03 6.63
C CYS A 44 -6.85 1.39 7.97
N ILE A 45 -6.84 2.19 9.04
CA ILE A 45 -6.47 1.75 10.40
C ILE A 45 -7.42 0.65 10.89
N GLN A 46 -8.72 0.82 10.67
CA GLN A 46 -9.73 -0.18 11.02
C GLN A 46 -9.43 -1.53 10.33
N GLN A 47 -9.19 -1.51 9.01
CA GLN A 47 -8.90 -2.73 8.27
C GLN A 47 -7.58 -3.41 8.68
N LEU A 48 -6.54 -2.63 9.02
CA LEU A 48 -5.29 -3.17 9.55
C LEU A 48 -5.46 -3.79 10.94
N THR A 49 -6.45 -3.33 11.70
CA THR A 49 -6.72 -3.82 13.07
C THR A 49 -7.61 -5.07 13.06
N GLU A 50 -8.60 -5.12 12.17
CA GLU A 50 -9.58 -6.21 12.07
C GLU A 50 -9.01 -7.47 11.40
N ASN A 51 -8.15 -7.33 10.39
CA ASN A 51 -7.61 -8.46 9.63
C ASN A 51 -6.39 -9.05 10.34
N GLN A 52 -6.64 -9.93 11.31
CA GLN A 52 -5.59 -10.39 12.23
C GLN A 52 -4.62 -11.42 11.63
N GLU A 53 -4.90 -12.02 10.49
CA GLU A 53 -4.10 -13.15 9.97
C GLU A 53 -3.29 -12.80 8.71
N GLU A 54 -3.58 -11.68 8.05
CA GLU A 54 -3.01 -11.37 6.72
C GLU A 54 -1.86 -10.36 6.78
N ILE A 55 -0.77 -10.66 6.07
CA ILE A 55 0.32 -9.71 5.85
C ILE A 55 -0.20 -8.60 4.95
N SER A 56 -0.10 -7.36 5.42
CA SER A 56 -0.71 -6.20 4.78
C SER A 56 0.33 -5.27 4.15
N PHE A 57 -0.05 -4.70 3.02
CA PHE A 57 0.66 -3.63 2.31
C PHE A 57 -0.25 -2.43 2.16
N VAL A 58 0.29 -1.22 2.30
CA VAL A 58 -0.50 0.01 2.12
C VAL A 58 0.03 0.78 0.91
N ILE A 59 -0.87 1.21 0.04
CA ILE A 59 -0.58 2.15 -1.04
C ILE A 59 -1.35 3.42 -0.74
N SER A 60 -0.67 4.54 -0.53
CA SER A 60 -1.35 5.81 -0.16
C SER A 60 -0.97 6.96 -1.08
N SER A 61 -1.87 7.92 -1.24
CA SER A 61 -1.55 9.19 -1.90
C SER A 61 -0.50 9.97 -1.12
N GLY A 62 0.21 10.90 -1.77
CA GLY A 62 1.27 11.69 -1.12
C GLY A 62 0.78 12.51 0.08
N ALA A 63 -0.35 13.19 -0.07
CA ALA A 63 -0.89 14.06 0.98
C ALA A 63 -1.54 13.25 2.12
N LEU A 64 -2.32 12.22 1.79
CA LEU A 64 -2.97 11.39 2.80
C LEU A 64 -1.95 10.52 3.54
N GLY A 65 -0.98 9.96 2.81
CA GLY A 65 0.10 9.16 3.37
C GLY A 65 0.95 9.94 4.39
N GLN A 66 1.17 11.24 4.18
CA GLN A 66 1.91 12.06 5.14
C GLN A 66 1.24 12.11 6.52
N HIS A 67 -0.09 12.02 6.58
CA HIS A 67 -0.87 12.01 7.82
C HIS A 67 -1.09 10.59 8.35
N LEU A 68 -1.29 9.61 7.47
CA LEU A 68 -1.57 8.22 7.83
C LEU A 68 -0.34 7.46 8.33
N VAL A 69 0.83 7.66 7.72
CA VAL A 69 2.03 6.85 8.00
C VAL A 69 2.45 6.87 9.47
N PRO A 70 2.46 8.02 10.19
CA PRO A 70 2.75 8.08 11.62
C PRO A 70 1.91 7.12 12.47
N ASP A 71 0.66 6.85 12.08
CA ASP A 71 -0.25 6.02 12.88
C ASP A 71 -0.11 4.52 12.61
N ILE A 72 0.42 4.15 11.43
CA ILE A 72 0.44 2.74 10.99
C ILE A 72 1.84 2.13 10.91
N HIS A 73 2.90 2.93 10.90
CA HIS A 73 4.25 2.41 10.61
C HIS A 73 4.73 1.36 11.61
N ASP A 74 4.29 1.39 12.86
CA ASP A 74 4.69 0.42 13.89
C ASP A 74 3.81 -0.84 13.94
N MET A 75 2.74 -0.91 13.14
CA MET A 75 1.87 -2.09 13.11
C MET A 75 2.63 -3.30 12.58
N ALA A 76 2.74 -4.37 13.38
CA ALA A 76 3.54 -5.55 13.05
C ALA A 76 3.13 -6.23 11.73
N LYS A 77 1.84 -6.24 11.40
CA LYS A 77 1.27 -6.87 10.19
C LYS A 77 1.46 -6.03 8.93
N LEU A 78 1.82 -4.76 9.08
CA LEU A 78 2.14 -3.89 7.95
C LEU A 78 3.60 -4.12 7.54
N ASN A 79 3.80 -4.78 6.40
CA ASN A 79 5.12 -5.09 5.88
C ASN A 79 5.77 -3.88 5.18
N ALA A 80 5.02 -3.26 4.26
CA ALA A 80 5.53 -2.14 3.48
C ALA A 80 4.43 -1.15 3.06
N ILE A 81 4.89 0.07 2.82
CA ILE A 81 4.07 1.21 2.38
C ILE A 81 4.64 1.71 1.05
N PHE A 82 3.77 2.01 0.09
CA PHE A 82 4.12 2.66 -1.18
C PHE A 82 3.35 3.97 -1.30
N ILE A 83 4.03 5.04 -1.67
CA ILE A 83 3.37 6.33 -1.91
C ILE A 83 3.12 6.47 -3.40
N PHE A 84 1.86 6.57 -3.81
CA PHE A 84 1.45 6.83 -5.19
C PHE A 84 1.10 8.31 -5.35
N CYS A 85 1.96 9.10 -6.00
CA CYS A 85 1.75 10.53 -6.15
C CYS A 85 2.42 11.08 -7.41
N GLY A 86 1.70 11.92 -8.15
CA GLY A 86 2.25 12.65 -9.30
C GLY A 86 3.36 13.64 -8.93
N ASN A 87 3.35 14.17 -7.70
CA ASN A 87 4.40 15.07 -7.21
C ASN A 87 5.37 14.32 -6.28
N LYS A 88 6.31 13.61 -6.91
CA LYS A 88 7.32 12.81 -6.22
C LYS A 88 8.22 13.65 -5.32
N GLN A 89 8.76 14.76 -5.85
CA GLN A 89 9.75 15.59 -5.13
C GLN A 89 9.19 16.11 -3.81
N ARG A 90 7.94 16.59 -3.80
CA ARG A 90 7.28 17.12 -2.59
C ARG A 90 7.19 16.08 -1.47
N HIS A 91 6.85 14.84 -1.80
CA HIS A 91 6.55 13.82 -0.79
C HIS A 91 7.74 12.90 -0.48
N GLN A 92 8.78 12.90 -1.32
CA GLN A 92 9.95 12.06 -1.11
C GLN A 92 10.74 12.46 0.15
N VAL A 93 10.79 13.76 0.48
CA VAL A 93 11.55 14.26 1.64
C VAL A 93 11.04 13.65 2.95
N TRP A 94 9.73 13.67 3.20
CA TRP A 94 9.19 13.09 4.43
C TRP A 94 9.13 11.57 4.35
N ALA A 95 8.87 11.01 3.16
CA ALA A 95 8.73 9.57 2.98
C ALA A 95 10.02 8.80 3.32
N GLN A 96 11.18 9.39 3.07
CA GLN A 96 12.49 8.80 3.37
C GLN A 96 12.75 8.61 4.88
N ASN A 97 12.00 9.30 5.74
CA ASN A 97 12.15 9.18 7.19
C ASN A 97 11.48 7.91 7.76
N TRP A 98 10.71 7.18 6.95
CA TRP A 98 9.93 6.03 7.38
C TRP A 98 10.46 4.72 6.78
N PRO A 99 11.03 3.81 7.58
CA PRO A 99 11.69 2.59 7.08
C PRO A 99 10.78 1.65 6.28
N LYS A 100 9.48 1.62 6.60
CA LYS A 100 8.50 0.80 5.87
C LYS A 100 8.10 1.37 4.52
N ILE A 101 8.42 2.63 4.22
CA ILE A 101 8.13 3.21 2.90
C ILE A 101 9.15 2.70 1.88
N LYS A 102 8.67 2.00 0.85
CA LYS A 102 9.49 1.44 -0.25
C LYS A 102 9.61 2.36 -1.46
N GLY A 103 9.09 3.58 -1.33
CA GLY A 103 9.34 4.71 -2.24
C GLY A 103 8.10 5.56 -2.54
N VAL A 104 8.37 6.66 -3.25
CA VAL A 104 7.35 7.51 -3.86
C VAL A 104 7.37 7.28 -5.38
N HIS A 105 6.21 6.94 -5.92
CA HIS A 105 6.02 6.46 -7.28
C HIS A 105 4.95 7.29 -8.00
N THR A 106 5.19 7.58 -9.27
CA THR A 106 4.26 8.29 -10.15
C THR A 106 3.48 7.35 -11.07
N SER A 107 3.74 6.04 -10.98
CA SER A 107 3.15 5.01 -11.85
C SER A 107 2.72 3.81 -11.00
N ILE A 108 1.46 3.40 -11.17
CA ILE A 108 0.92 2.20 -10.52
C ILE A 108 1.65 0.93 -10.98
N LYS A 109 2.03 0.84 -12.26
CA LYS A 109 2.82 -0.28 -12.79
C LYS A 109 4.13 -0.47 -12.02
N HIS A 110 4.85 0.61 -11.76
CA HIS A 110 6.10 0.54 -10.99
C HIS A 110 5.85 0.12 -9.52
N ILE A 111 4.71 0.49 -8.94
CA ILE A 111 4.30 -0.02 -7.63
C ILE A 111 4.01 -1.52 -7.71
N CYS A 112 3.27 -2.00 -8.70
CA CYS A 112 2.98 -3.43 -8.91
C CYS A 112 4.26 -4.26 -9.03
N ASP A 113 5.23 -3.81 -9.84
CA ASP A 113 6.52 -4.51 -9.99
C ASP A 113 7.26 -4.61 -8.64
N LYS A 114 7.33 -3.50 -7.89
CA LYS A 114 7.98 -3.47 -6.57
C LYS A 114 7.22 -4.26 -5.51
N LEU A 115 5.89 -4.23 -5.55
CA LEU A 115 5.03 -5.00 -4.66
C LEU A 115 5.27 -6.49 -4.86
N ALA A 116 5.29 -6.97 -6.11
CA ALA A 116 5.59 -8.35 -6.45
C ALA A 116 6.97 -8.79 -5.94
N THR A 117 8.00 -7.95 -6.10
CA THR A 117 9.33 -8.22 -5.53
C THR A 117 9.32 -8.25 -4.01
N THR A 118 8.62 -7.31 -3.37
CA THR A 118 8.54 -7.21 -1.90
C THR A 118 7.83 -8.43 -1.30
N ILE A 119 6.77 -8.90 -1.94
CA ILE A 119 6.07 -10.15 -1.58
C ILE A 119 7.00 -11.36 -1.69
N LYS A 120 7.77 -11.48 -2.78
CA LYS A 120 8.73 -12.58 -2.94
C LYS A 120 9.77 -12.60 -1.82
N GLN A 121 10.30 -11.44 -1.44
CA GLN A 121 11.25 -11.31 -0.33
C GLN A 121 10.57 -11.70 1.00
N CYS A 122 9.36 -11.21 1.24
CA CYS A 122 8.58 -11.50 2.44
C CYS A 122 8.40 -13.02 2.64
N ASN A 123 8.03 -13.76 1.59
CA ASN A 123 7.94 -15.22 1.65
C ASN A 123 9.27 -15.89 2.02
N GLN A 124 10.39 -15.38 1.49
CA GLN A 124 11.71 -15.95 1.77
C GLN A 124 12.09 -15.75 3.24
N ASP A 125 11.82 -14.55 3.79
CA ASP A 125 12.12 -14.20 5.18
C ASP A 125 11.26 -15.01 6.19
N HIS A 126 10.04 -15.42 5.81
CA HIS A 126 9.18 -16.26 6.66
C HIS A 126 9.51 -17.77 6.59
N MET A 127 10.20 -18.22 5.54
CA MET A 127 10.61 -19.62 5.36
C MET A 127 12.00 -19.94 5.92
N SER A 128 12.76 -18.91 6.34
CA SER A 128 14.10 -19.01 6.93
C SER A 128 14.08 -18.93 8.45
#